data_AF-A0A2X1K8K4-F1
#
_entry.id   AF-A0A2X1K8K4-F1
#
_cell.length_a   1.000
_cell.length_b   1.000
_cell.length_c   1.000
_cell.angle_alpha   90.00
_cell.angle_beta   90.00
_cell.angle_gamma   90.00
#
_symmetry.space_group_name_H-M   'P 1'
#
loop_
_entity.id
_entity.type
_entity.pdbx_description
1 polymer ?
#
loop_
_entity_poly.entity_id
_entity_poly.type
_entity_poly.pdbx_seq_one_letter_code
_entity_poly.pdbx_strand_id
1 'polypeptide(L)' 'MNTSGWTAEQMADITGRPSLMTTFTFGKYRGKAVSDVAERDPGYLRWLFNNLDSMSPELRLTLKHYLENT' A
#
# COMPACT_ATOMS: atom_id res chain seq x y z
N MET A 1 6.13 14.09 -27.95
CA MET A 1 5.27 13.12 -27.24
C MET A 1 6.20 12.20 -26.48
N ASN A 2 6.37 12.37 -25.16
CA ASN A 2 7.25 11.51 -24.35
C ASN A 2 6.42 10.32 -23.84
N THR A 3 6.46 9.21 -24.56
CA THR A 3 5.92 7.93 -24.10
C THR A 3 6.88 7.36 -23.06
N SER A 4 6.46 7.44 -21.81
CA SER A 4 7.09 6.82 -20.64
C SER A 4 7.54 5.39 -20.99
N GLY A 5 8.86 5.14 -20.96
CA GLY A 5 9.51 3.91 -21.44
C GLY A 5 9.27 2.67 -20.59
N TRP A 6 8.01 2.28 -20.39
CA TRP A 6 7.65 1.05 -19.70
C TRP A 6 7.30 -0.02 -20.72
N THR A 7 8.08 -1.11 -20.76
CA THR A 7 7.77 -2.29 -21.58
C THR A 7 6.65 -3.10 -20.94
N ALA A 8 5.80 -3.73 -21.76
CA ALA A 8 4.68 -4.56 -21.29
C ALA A 8 5.15 -5.71 -20.37
N GLU A 9 6.38 -6.17 -20.55
CA GLU A 9 7.03 -7.18 -19.71
C GLU A 9 7.33 -6.65 -18.29
N GLN A 10 7.73 -5.38 -18.16
CA GLN A 10 7.86 -4.74 -16.84
C GLN A 10 6.50 -4.49 -16.19
N MET A 11 5.43 -4.28 -16.99
CA MET A 11 4.07 -4.20 -16.46
C MET A 11 3.57 -5.57 -15.96
N ALA A 12 3.99 -6.67 -16.58
CA ALA A 12 3.57 -8.01 -16.18
C ALA A 12 4.22 -8.49 -14.87
N ASP A 13 5.51 -8.21 -14.61
CA ASP A 13 6.19 -8.58 -13.35
C ASP A 13 5.57 -7.89 -12.11
N ILE A 14 4.98 -6.71 -12.30
CA ILE A 14 4.27 -5.96 -11.24
C ILE A 14 2.95 -6.65 -10.85
N THR A 15 2.33 -7.44 -11.73
CA THR A 15 0.95 -7.93 -11.55
C THR A 15 0.82 -9.30 -10.90
N GLY A 16 1.93 -10.03 -10.69
CA GLY A 16 1.89 -11.45 -10.30
C GLY A 16 2.34 -11.78 -8.87
N ARG A 17 2.88 -10.80 -8.13
CA ARG A 17 3.32 -10.99 -6.74
C ARG A 17 2.30 -10.33 -5.82
N PRO A 18 2.01 -10.87 -4.62
CA PRO A 18 1.30 -10.10 -3.60
C PRO A 18 2.21 -8.93 -3.17
N SER A 19 2.20 -7.86 -3.95
CA SER A 19 2.97 -6.65 -3.67
C SER A 19 2.29 -5.90 -2.56
N LEU A 20 3.09 -5.46 -1.58
CA LEU A 20 2.62 -4.54 -0.58
C LEU A 20 2.17 -3.25 -1.27
N MET A 21 1.03 -2.73 -0.86
CA MET A 21 0.53 -1.44 -1.31
C MET A 21 1.55 -0.36 -0.93
N THR A 22 2.06 0.34 -1.93
CA THR A 22 3.08 1.38 -1.72
C THR A 22 2.45 2.72 -1.39
N THR A 23 1.23 2.99 -1.87
CA THR A 23 0.56 4.29 -1.76
C THR A 23 -0.91 4.10 -1.39
N PHE A 24 -1.42 4.89 -0.45
CA PHE A 24 -2.84 4.90 -0.14
C PHE A 24 -3.67 5.48 -1.28
N THR A 25 -4.70 4.77 -1.72
CA THR A 25 -5.66 5.24 -2.74
C THR A 25 -6.93 5.83 -2.12
N PHE A 26 -7.06 5.78 -0.79
CA PHE A 26 -8.23 6.19 -0.02
C PHE A 26 -7.84 6.81 1.34
N GLY A 27 -8.85 7.28 2.07
CA GLY A 27 -8.69 7.78 3.44
C GLY A 27 -7.95 9.11 3.54
N LYS A 28 -7.52 9.45 4.76
CA LYS A 28 -6.86 10.72 5.11
C LYS A 28 -5.53 10.90 4.37
N TYR A 29 -4.82 9.81 4.12
CA TYR A 29 -3.48 9.82 3.52
C TYR A 29 -3.48 9.44 2.03
N ARG A 30 -4.59 9.63 1.32
CA ARG A 30 -4.68 9.37 -0.12
C ARG A 30 -3.54 10.07 -0.88
N GLY A 31 -2.81 9.32 -1.71
CA GLY A 31 -1.65 9.77 -2.46
C GLY A 31 -0.34 9.81 -1.66
N LYS A 32 -0.34 9.38 -0.39
CA LYS A 32 0.88 9.24 0.41
C LYS A 32 1.36 7.80 0.43
N ALA A 33 2.69 7.65 0.56
CA ALA A 33 3.32 6.35 0.69
C ALA A 33 2.92 5.68 2.01
N VAL A 34 2.64 4.39 1.98
CA VAL A 34 2.25 3.64 3.20
C VAL A 34 3.38 3.65 4.22
N SER A 35 4.64 3.58 3.77
CA SER A 35 5.83 3.68 4.64
C SER A 35 5.90 5.02 5.38
N ASP A 36 5.69 6.15 4.69
CA ASP A 36 5.70 7.50 5.32
C ASP A 36 4.64 7.59 6.42
N VAL A 37 3.46 7.03 6.17
CA VAL A 37 2.37 7.00 7.16
C VAL A 37 2.71 6.04 8.30
N ALA A 38 3.36 4.91 8.03
CA ALA A 38 3.80 3.96 9.06
C ALA A 38 4.78 4.60 10.04
N GLU A 39 5.71 5.41 9.52
CA GLU A 39 6.71 6.11 10.33
C GLU A 39 6.12 7.32 11.08
N ARG A 40 5.23 8.07 10.42
CA ARG A 40 4.67 9.32 10.98
C ARG A 40 3.47 9.10 11.89
N ASP A 41 2.66 8.08 11.60
CA ASP A 41 1.38 7.81 12.27
C ASP A 41 1.05 6.30 12.24
N PRO A 42 1.81 5.46 12.95
CA PRO A 42 1.52 4.02 13.05
C PRO A 42 0.15 3.75 13.69
N GLY A 43 -0.35 4.70 14.50
CA GLY A 43 -1.69 4.66 15.07
C GLY A 43 -2.78 4.62 14.00
N TYR A 44 -2.60 5.38 12.90
CA TYR A 44 -3.51 5.31 11.77
C TYR A 44 -3.57 3.93 11.14
N LEU A 45 -2.45 3.24 10.95
CA LEU A 45 -2.43 1.87 10.39
C LEU A 45 -3.20 0.89 11.28
N ARG A 46 -3.01 0.99 12.61
CA ARG A 46 -3.72 0.15 13.57
C ARG A 46 -5.21 0.45 13.60
N TRP A 47 -5.60 1.73 13.52
CA TRP A 47 -7.00 2.11 13.37
C TRP A 47 -7.58 1.56 12.07
N LEU A 48 -6.86 1.70 10.96
CA LEU A 48 -7.25 1.22 9.64
C LEU A 48 -7.51 -0.29 9.65
N PHE A 49 -6.61 -1.04 10.28
CA PHE A 49 -6.72 -2.50 10.41
C PHE A 49 -7.94 -2.94 11.23
N ASN A 50 -8.29 -2.19 12.28
CA ASN A 50 -9.41 -2.52 13.15
C ASN A 50 -10.77 -1.98 12.66
N ASN A 51 -10.79 -0.92 11.85
CA ASN A 51 -12.01 -0.22 11.46
C ASN A 51 -12.47 -0.52 10.02
N LEU A 52 -11.60 -1.06 9.15
CA LEU A 52 -12.05 -1.52 7.84
C LEU A 52 -12.54 -2.97 7.91
N ASP A 53 -13.85 -3.15 7.85
CA ASP A 53 -14.49 -4.46 7.67
C ASP A 53 -14.17 -5.09 6.29
N SER A 54 -14.17 -4.25 5.25
CA SER A 54 -13.88 -4.66 3.87
C SER A 54 -12.56 -4.05 3.40
N MET A 55 -11.48 -4.82 3.50
CA MET A 55 -10.16 -4.46 3.01
C MET A 55 -9.66 -5.45 1.97
N SER A 56 -8.99 -4.96 0.93
CA SER A 56 -8.34 -5.82 -0.06
C SER A 56 -7.24 -6.67 0.59
N PRO A 57 -6.97 -7.89 0.10
CA PRO A 57 -5.90 -8.75 0.61
C PRO A 57 -4.54 -8.06 0.63
N GLU A 58 -4.24 -7.26 -0.39
CA GLU A 58 -3.01 -6.46 -0.51
C GLU A 58 -2.88 -5.44 0.62
N LEU A 59 -3.94 -4.69 0.91
CA LEU A 59 -3.98 -3.73 2.01
C LEU A 59 -3.76 -4.45 3.34
N ARG A 60 -4.44 -5.57 3.57
CA ARG A 60 -4.31 -6.34 4.81
C ARG A 60 -2.88 -6.84 5.02
N LEU A 61 -2.26 -7.40 3.98
CA LEU A 61 -0.86 -7.85 4.01
C LEU A 61 0.09 -6.68 4.28
N THR A 62 -0.16 -5.54 3.66
CA THR A 62 0.61 -4.31 3.86
C THR A 62 0.53 -3.83 5.30
N LEU A 63 -0.68 -3.63 5.82
CA LEU A 63 -0.88 -3.21 7.21
C LEU A 63 -0.24 -4.18 8.19
N LYS A 64 -0.42 -5.49 7.99
CA LYS A 64 0.19 -6.52 8.82
C LYS A 64 1.73 -6.42 8.79
N HIS A 65 2.34 -6.27 7.61
CA HIS A 65 3.78 -6.12 7.47
C HIS A 65 4.34 -4.92 8.27
N TYR A 66 3.69 -3.76 8.20
CA TYR A 66 4.13 -2.57 8.94
C TYR A 66 3.80 -2.64 10.44
N LEU A 67 2.71 -3.31 10.84
CA LEU A 67 2.28 -3.43 12.24
C LEU A 67 2.98 -4.55 13.00
N GLU A 68 3.50 -5.58 12.33
CA GLU A 68 4.27 -6.67 12.95
C GLU A 68 5.73 -6.30 13.22
N ASN A 69 6.24 -5.23 12.60
CA ASN A 69 7.64 -4.82 12.66
C ASN A 69 7.89 -3.60 13.57
N THR A 70 6.93 -3.27 14.45
CA THR A 70 7.02 -2.20 15.46
C THR A 70 6.75 -2.73 16.86
#